data_AF-F8PGQ4-F1
#
_entry.id   AF-F8PGQ4-F1
#
_cell.length_a   1.000
_cell.length_b   1.000
_cell.length_c   1.000
_cell.angle_alpha   90.00
_cell.angle_beta   90.00
_cell.angle_gamma   90.00
#
_symmetry.space_group_name_H-M   'P 1'
#
loop_
_entity.id
_entity.type
_entity.pdbx_description
1 polymer ?
#
loop_
_entity_poly.entity_id
_entity_poly.type
_entity_poly.pdbx_seq_one_letter_code
_entity_poly.pdbx_strand_id
1 'polypeptide(L)'
;MWTGKWWHSVQALLPQGESVAPVIIATDKTWLTQFSGDKSAYPVYLTLGNIPSPIRRKPSQHACVLIGYLSVNKLVKKGLTTEEKTARVQRLFHASVWTILEPLIEAGHKGMEVTGGDGAVRKIHPILACYVADYPEQCLVTCSKYGTCPKCRHPATDLENKAAGELL
;
A
#
# COMPACT_ATOMS: atom_id res chain seq x y z
N MET A 1 -12.26 -5.50 0.04
CA MET A 1 -11.89 -5.97 -1.32
C MET A 1 -11.79 -7.49 -1.25
N TRP A 2 -12.92 -8.19 -1.40
CA TRP A 2 -13.05 -9.63 -1.12
C TRP A 2 -13.49 -10.45 -2.33
N THR A 3 -13.46 -9.86 -3.52
CA THR A 3 -13.70 -10.62 -4.74
C THR A 3 -12.35 -11.01 -5.31
N GLY A 4 -11.94 -12.27 -5.13
CA GLY A 4 -10.78 -12.88 -5.80
C GLY A 4 -10.87 -12.82 -7.34
N LYS A 5 -11.95 -12.26 -7.90
CA LYS A 5 -12.16 -11.94 -9.31
C LYS A 5 -10.93 -11.29 -9.95
N TRP A 6 -10.35 -10.26 -9.33
CA TRP A 6 -9.15 -9.62 -9.89
C TRP A 6 -8.00 -10.62 -10.05
N TRP A 7 -7.75 -11.43 -9.03
CA TRP A 7 -6.69 -12.44 -9.09
C TRP A 7 -6.97 -13.45 -10.19
N HIS A 8 -8.19 -14.00 -10.26
CA HIS A 8 -8.57 -14.91 -11.34
C HIS A 8 -8.40 -14.29 -12.74
N SER A 9 -8.80 -13.03 -12.91
CA SER A 9 -8.64 -12.31 -14.18
C SER A 9 -7.17 -12.14 -14.57
N VAL A 10 -6.30 -11.77 -13.62
CA VAL A 10 -4.86 -11.60 -13.90
C VAL A 10 -4.18 -12.95 -14.13
N GLN A 11 -4.55 -13.97 -13.36
CA GLN A 11 -4.02 -15.32 -13.51
C GLN A 11 -4.34 -15.93 -14.88
N ALA A 12 -5.50 -15.61 -15.45
CA ALA A 12 -5.90 -16.07 -16.78
C ALA A 12 -5.06 -15.47 -17.92
N LEU A 13 -4.32 -14.39 -17.65
CA LEU A 13 -3.43 -13.75 -18.64
C LEU A 13 -2.02 -14.36 -18.64
N LEU A 14 -1.70 -15.19 -17.64
CA LEU A 14 -0.37 -15.81 -17.52
C LEU A 14 -0.29 -17.14 -18.27
N PRO A 15 0.90 -17.52 -18.77
CA PRO A 15 1.17 -18.86 -19.28
C PRO A 15 0.79 -19.98 -18.30
N GLN A 16 0.45 -21.14 -18.85
CA GLN A 16 0.15 -22.32 -18.04
C GLN A 16 1.35 -22.71 -17.17
N GLY A 17 1.10 -22.94 -15.89
CA GLY A 17 2.13 -23.31 -14.91
C GLY A 17 2.75 -22.12 -14.16
N GLU A 18 2.52 -20.89 -14.60
CA GLU A 18 2.95 -19.67 -13.91
C GLU A 18 1.86 -19.17 -12.94
N SER A 19 2.23 -18.47 -11.88
CA SER A 19 1.28 -18.05 -10.83
C SER A 19 1.41 -16.59 -10.44
N VAL A 20 0.28 -15.91 -10.23
CA VAL A 20 0.27 -14.56 -9.66
C VAL A 20 0.55 -14.64 -8.16
N ALA A 21 1.44 -13.77 -7.67
CA ALA A 21 1.55 -13.44 -6.26
C ALA A 21 1.01 -12.02 -6.03
N PRO A 22 -0.22 -11.86 -5.51
CA PRO A 22 -0.74 -10.54 -5.23
C PRO A 22 0.11 -9.87 -4.14
N VAL A 23 0.69 -8.73 -4.42
CA VAL A 23 1.45 -7.93 -3.45
C VAL A 23 0.50 -6.91 -2.84
N ILE A 24 0.46 -6.86 -1.52
CA ILE A 24 -0.30 -5.87 -0.75
C ILE A 24 0.71 -5.04 0.02
N ILE A 25 0.61 -3.73 -0.11
CA ILE A 25 1.42 -2.80 0.68
C ILE A 25 0.53 -2.04 1.66
N ALA A 26 1.11 -1.66 2.79
CA ALA A 26 0.47 -0.82 3.77
C ALA A 26 1.44 0.22 4.29
N THR A 27 0.94 1.41 4.58
CA THR A 27 1.69 2.43 5.30
C THR A 27 0.90 2.86 6.51
N ASP A 28 1.59 3.01 7.63
CA ASP A 28 1.03 3.52 8.87
C ASP A 28 1.99 4.57 9.42
N LYS A 29 1.49 5.77 9.70
CA LYS A 29 2.35 6.84 10.22
C LYS A 29 2.80 6.50 11.63
N THR A 30 4.10 6.35 11.83
CA THR A 30 4.66 6.05 13.15
C THR A 30 5.55 7.17 13.66
N TRP A 31 5.46 7.44 14.96
CA TRP A 31 6.37 8.35 15.66
C TRP A 31 7.65 7.59 16.01
N LEU A 32 8.80 8.07 15.53
CA LEU A 32 10.11 7.44 15.78
C LEU A 32 10.71 7.89 17.11
N THR A 33 10.43 9.11 17.58
CA THR A 33 10.85 9.60 18.90
C THR A 33 9.76 10.49 19.51
N GLN A 34 9.42 10.26 20.78
CA GLN A 34 8.36 11.01 21.49
C GLN A 34 8.90 12.18 22.33
N PHE A 35 10.21 12.22 22.58
CA PHE A 35 10.82 13.18 23.52
C PHE A 35 12.08 13.91 23.00
N SER A 36 12.53 13.64 21.77
CA SER A 36 13.69 14.32 21.18
C SER A 36 13.60 14.37 19.66
N GLY A 37 13.10 15.49 19.12
CA GLY A 37 13.29 15.88 17.71
C GLY A 37 12.10 15.68 16.76
N ASP A 38 10.90 15.35 17.24
CA ASP A 38 9.67 15.15 16.44
C ASP A 38 9.94 14.44 15.11
N LYS A 39 10.60 13.28 15.18
CA LYS A 39 10.88 12.48 13.98
C LYS A 39 9.73 11.51 13.82
N SER A 40 9.02 11.62 12.71
CA SER A 40 8.04 10.63 12.25
C SER A 40 8.56 9.98 10.97
N ALA A 41 8.09 8.76 10.69
CA ALA A 41 8.31 8.05 9.43
C ALA A 41 7.02 7.31 9.05
N TYR A 42 6.82 7.10 7.75
CA TYR A 42 5.83 6.12 7.29
C TYR A 42 6.58 4.84 6.93
N PRO A 43 6.64 3.82 7.80
CA PRO A 43 7.02 2.48 7.38
C PRO A 43 6.14 2.00 6.24
N VAL A 44 6.77 1.38 5.23
CA VAL A 44 6.11 0.68 4.14
C VAL A 44 6.21 -0.81 4.42
N TYR A 45 5.08 -1.42 4.70
CA TYR A 45 4.95 -2.85 4.91
C TYR A 45 4.50 -3.54 3.62
N LEU A 46 4.97 -4.76 3.40
CA LEU A 46 4.59 -5.62 2.30
C LEU A 46 4.13 -6.98 2.84
N THR A 47 3.04 -7.49 2.27
CA THR A 47 2.54 -8.84 2.49
C THR A 47 1.98 -9.40 1.19
N LEU A 48 1.77 -10.72 1.14
CA LEU A 48 1.18 -11.37 -0.02
C LEU A 48 -0.31 -11.65 0.18
N GLY A 49 -1.09 -11.47 -0.88
CA GLY A 49 -2.53 -11.69 -0.91
C GLY A 49 -2.93 -13.16 -0.84
N ASN A 50 -2.03 -14.07 -1.22
CA ASN A 50 -2.22 -15.52 -1.13
C ASN A 50 -2.07 -16.08 0.30
N ILE A 51 -1.57 -15.27 1.25
CA ILE A 51 -1.47 -15.67 2.66
C ILE A 51 -2.81 -15.40 3.36
N PRO A 52 -3.39 -16.40 4.07
CA PRO A 52 -4.60 -16.21 4.85
C PRO A 52 -4.50 -15.03 5.82
N SER A 53 -5.56 -14.22 5.91
CA SER A 53 -5.57 -13.03 6.78
C SER A 53 -5.23 -13.32 8.25
N PRO A 54 -5.65 -14.43 8.88
CA PRO A 54 -5.25 -14.75 10.25
C PRO A 54 -3.74 -14.97 10.41
N ILE A 55 -3.07 -15.47 9.37
CA ILE A 55 -1.62 -15.68 9.36
C ILE A 55 -0.91 -14.33 9.17
N ARG A 56 -1.38 -13.48 8.25
CA ARG A 56 -0.84 -12.13 8.05
C ARG A 56 -0.88 -11.27 9.31
N ARG A 57 -1.89 -11.46 10.16
CA ARG A 57 -2.08 -10.71 11.40
C ARG A 57 -1.30 -11.26 12.60
N LYS A 58 -0.58 -12.38 12.44
CA LYS A 58 0.26 -12.96 13.50
C LYS A 58 1.72 -12.53 13.29
N PRO A 59 2.27 -11.64 14.15
CA PRO A 59 3.66 -11.18 14.00
C PRO A 59 4.69 -12.31 14.00
N SER A 60 4.45 -13.38 14.77
CA SER A 60 5.31 -14.55 14.85
C SER A 60 5.41 -15.39 13.57
N GLN A 61 4.53 -15.13 12.58
CA GLN A 61 4.51 -15.85 11.31
C GLN A 61 5.28 -15.13 10.20
N HIS A 62 5.82 -13.94 10.48
CA HIS A 62 6.63 -13.14 9.53
C HIS A 62 6.02 -12.97 8.13
N ALA A 63 4.69 -13.04 8.05
CA ALA A 63 3.92 -12.92 6.80
C ALA A 63 3.82 -11.47 6.29
N CYS A 64 4.37 -10.51 7.04
CA CYS A 64 4.44 -9.11 6.71
C CYS A 64 5.87 -8.61 6.96
N VAL A 65 6.46 -7.97 5.97
CA VAL A 65 7.85 -7.48 6.02
C VAL A 65 7.89 -5.97 5.83
N LEU A 66 8.82 -5.31 6.51
CA LEU A 66 9.08 -3.88 6.31
C LEU A 66 10.05 -3.71 5.14
N ILE A 67 9.66 -2.96 4.12
CA ILE A 67 10.46 -2.76 2.89
C ILE A 67 11.05 -1.35 2.77
N GLY A 68 10.67 -0.42 3.63
CA GLY A 68 11.26 0.92 3.64
C GLY A 68 10.61 1.87 4.64
N TYR A 69 11.23 3.03 4.81
CA TYR A 69 10.67 4.15 5.56
C TYR A 69 10.57 5.36 4.65
N LEU A 70 9.36 5.93 4.51
CA LEU A 70 9.17 7.17 3.80
C LEU A 70 9.47 8.34 4.73
N SER A 71 10.25 9.29 4.22
CA SER A 71 10.59 10.51 4.94
C SER A 71 9.35 11.38 5.20
N VAL A 72 9.17 11.86 6.43
CA VAL A 72 8.15 12.86 6.77
C VAL A 72 8.81 14.22 6.69
N ASN A 73 8.54 14.92 5.61
CA ASN A 73 9.45 15.97 5.19
C ASN A 73 9.23 17.29 5.91
N LYS A 74 10.20 17.69 6.74
CA LYS A 74 10.40 19.05 7.27
C LYS A 74 11.10 19.98 6.26
N LEU A 75 11.45 19.50 5.05
CA LEU A 75 12.33 20.20 4.09
C LEU A 75 11.64 21.20 3.15
N VAL A 76 10.48 21.75 3.52
CA VAL A 76 9.85 22.78 2.69
C VAL A 76 10.48 24.13 2.99
N LYS A 77 11.25 24.66 2.03
CA LYS A 77 11.92 25.98 2.15
C LYS A 77 10.95 27.07 2.61
N LYS A 78 11.45 28.02 3.41
CA LYS A 78 10.73 29.26 3.74
C LYS A 78 10.41 30.01 2.44
N GLY A 79 9.17 30.47 2.28
CA GLY A 79 8.72 31.24 1.11
C GLY A 79 7.71 30.54 0.18
N LEU A 80 7.38 29.27 0.40
CA LEU A 80 6.35 28.55 -0.38
C LEU A 80 4.95 28.75 0.22
N THR A 81 3.92 28.83 -0.64
CA THR A 81 2.51 28.79 -0.20
C THR A 81 2.14 27.41 0.31
N THR A 82 1.08 27.30 1.12
CA THR A 82 0.60 26.05 1.71
C THR A 82 0.29 24.98 0.64
N GLU A 83 -0.27 25.41 -0.49
CA GLU A 83 -0.61 24.57 -1.64
C GLU A 83 0.65 23.98 -2.28
N GLU A 84 1.68 24.82 -2.49
CA GLU A 84 2.96 24.38 -3.06
C GLU A 84 3.69 23.41 -2.12
N LYS A 85 3.61 23.62 -0.80
CA LYS A 85 4.16 22.68 0.19
C LYS A 85 3.48 21.32 0.06
N THR A 86 2.16 21.32 0.00
CA THR A 86 1.34 20.11 -0.07
C THR A 86 1.62 19.32 -1.36
N ALA A 87 1.64 20.00 -2.50
CA ALA A 87 1.93 19.38 -3.79
C ALA A 87 3.36 18.77 -3.83
N ARG A 88 4.36 19.45 -3.25
CA ARG A 88 5.72 18.90 -3.17
C ARG A 88 5.81 17.67 -2.28
N VAL A 89 5.14 17.68 -1.13
CA VAL A 89 5.09 16.53 -0.22
C VAL A 89 4.43 15.33 -0.90
N GLN A 90 3.30 15.54 -1.58
CA GLN A 90 2.62 14.49 -2.36
C GLN A 90 3.54 13.91 -3.45
N ARG A 91 4.19 14.76 -4.26
CA ARG A 91 5.12 14.29 -5.30
C ARG A 91 6.28 13.48 -4.72
N LEU A 92 6.85 13.93 -3.61
CA LEU A 92 7.96 13.23 -2.97
C LEU A 92 7.52 11.88 -2.39
N PHE A 93 6.33 11.83 -1.79
CA PHE A 93 5.73 10.58 -1.34
C PHE A 93 5.57 9.59 -2.49
N HIS A 94 4.97 10.02 -3.60
CA HIS A 94 4.78 9.17 -4.78
C HIS A 94 6.10 8.73 -5.42
N ALA A 95 7.08 9.63 -5.54
CA ALA A 95 8.41 9.28 -6.03
C ALA A 95 9.11 8.25 -5.13
N SER A 96 8.99 8.40 -3.81
CA SER A 96 9.58 7.46 -2.86
C SER A 96 8.92 6.08 -2.93
N VAL A 97 7.58 6.03 -3.00
CA VAL A 97 6.83 4.78 -3.17
C VAL A 97 7.16 4.14 -4.52
N TRP A 98 7.30 4.93 -5.59
CA TRP A 98 7.72 4.44 -6.91
C TRP A 98 9.08 3.76 -6.82
N THR A 99 10.10 4.41 -6.24
CA THR A 99 11.44 3.83 -6.10
C THR A 99 11.43 2.51 -5.33
N ILE A 100 10.61 2.40 -4.28
CA ILE A 100 10.50 1.15 -3.50
C ILE A 100 9.86 0.02 -4.32
N LEU A 101 8.87 0.33 -5.17
CA LEU A 101 8.08 -0.66 -5.90
C LEU A 101 8.57 -0.91 -7.32
N GLU A 102 9.48 -0.10 -7.85
CA GLU A 102 10.02 -0.21 -9.20
C GLU A 102 10.49 -1.64 -9.55
N PRO A 103 11.19 -2.39 -8.67
CA PRO A 103 11.59 -3.76 -8.97
C PRO A 103 10.41 -4.72 -9.24
N LEU A 104 9.21 -4.43 -8.71
CA LEU A 104 8.01 -5.25 -8.95
C LEU A 104 7.51 -5.15 -10.39
N ILE A 105 7.83 -4.07 -11.13
CA ILE A 105 7.36 -3.89 -12.51
C ILE A 105 7.97 -4.98 -13.39
N GLU A 106 9.29 -5.10 -13.38
CA GLU A 106 9.99 -6.11 -14.17
C GLU A 106 9.64 -7.53 -13.70
N ALA A 107 9.65 -7.76 -12.38
CA ALA A 107 9.31 -9.07 -11.82
C ALA A 107 7.86 -9.48 -12.14
N GLY A 108 6.91 -8.55 -12.13
CA GLY A 108 5.52 -8.79 -12.49
C GLY A 108 5.34 -9.14 -13.97
N HIS A 109 6.10 -8.51 -14.87
CA HIS A 109 6.04 -8.78 -16.31
C HIS A 109 6.77 -10.07 -16.71
N LYS A 110 8.01 -10.25 -16.26
CA LYS A 110 8.85 -11.39 -16.67
C LYS A 110 8.60 -12.65 -15.84
N GLY A 111 8.05 -12.47 -14.64
CA GLY A 111 8.02 -13.51 -13.62
C GLY A 111 9.40 -13.69 -12.98
N MET A 112 9.42 -14.33 -11.82
CA MET A 112 10.64 -14.72 -11.12
C MET A 112 10.52 -16.14 -10.59
N GLU A 113 11.64 -16.87 -10.57
CA GLU A 113 11.67 -18.20 -9.97
C GLU A 113 11.73 -18.09 -8.45
N VAL A 114 10.84 -18.82 -7.78
CA VAL A 114 10.74 -18.87 -6.32
C VAL A 114 10.66 -20.31 -5.89
N THR A 115 11.53 -20.70 -4.96
CA THR A 115 11.47 -22.01 -4.31
C THR A 115 10.40 -21.98 -3.22
N GLY A 116 9.38 -22.84 -3.37
CA GLY A 116 8.34 -23.01 -2.38
C GLY A 116 8.83 -23.72 -1.11
N GLY A 117 8.00 -23.71 -0.06
CA GLY A 117 8.28 -24.45 1.17
C GLY A 117 8.31 -25.98 1.00
N ASP A 118 7.78 -26.48 -0.11
CA ASP A 118 7.86 -27.87 -0.54
C ASP A 118 9.12 -28.19 -1.38
N GLY A 119 10.01 -27.21 -1.58
CA GLY A 119 11.23 -27.35 -2.38
C GLY A 119 11.02 -27.24 -3.89
N ALA A 120 9.78 -27.15 -4.37
CA ALA A 120 9.51 -27.01 -5.80
C ALA A 120 9.70 -25.55 -6.26
N VAL A 121 10.41 -25.39 -7.37
CA VAL A 121 10.61 -24.09 -8.03
C VAL A 121 9.39 -23.75 -8.87
N ARG A 122 8.85 -22.56 -8.67
CA ARG A 122 7.69 -22.04 -9.41
C ARG A 122 8.02 -20.68 -9.97
N LYS A 123 7.50 -20.41 -11.18
CA LYS A 123 7.58 -19.08 -11.76
C LYS A 123 6.39 -18.24 -11.29
N ILE A 124 6.70 -17.17 -10.57
CA ILE A 124 5.74 -16.32 -9.87
C ILE A 124 5.80 -14.90 -10.42
N HIS A 125 4.64 -14.29 -10.62
CA HIS A 125 4.48 -12.90 -11.06
C HIS A 125 3.97 -12.06 -9.87
N PRO A 126 4.86 -11.39 -9.12
CA PRO A 126 4.43 -10.49 -8.06
C PRO A 126 3.79 -9.24 -8.65
N ILE A 127 2.52 -8.99 -8.34
CA ILE A 127 1.76 -7.88 -8.91
C ILE A 127 1.12 -7.08 -7.78
N LEU A 128 1.34 -5.76 -7.75
CA LEU A 128 0.71 -4.88 -6.78
C LEU A 128 -0.82 -4.92 -6.92
N ALA A 129 -1.48 -5.51 -5.93
CA ALA A 129 -2.92 -5.75 -5.92
C ALA A 129 -3.67 -4.73 -5.06
N CYS A 130 -3.07 -4.28 -3.96
CA CYS A 130 -3.74 -3.37 -3.04
C CYS A 130 -2.76 -2.50 -2.26
N TYR A 131 -3.16 -1.25 -2.04
CA TYR A 131 -2.58 -0.35 -1.06
C TYR A 131 -3.56 -0.19 0.10
N VAL A 132 -3.17 -0.64 1.29
CA VAL A 132 -3.98 -0.51 2.52
C VAL A 132 -3.51 0.70 3.31
N ALA A 133 -4.43 1.63 3.52
CA ALA A 133 -4.21 2.88 4.24
C ALA A 133 -5.50 3.24 4.99
N ASP A 134 -5.39 3.96 6.10
CA ASP A 134 -6.50 4.65 6.74
C ASP A 134 -6.85 5.94 5.97
N TYR A 135 -7.86 6.68 6.42
CA TYR A 135 -8.46 7.75 5.61
C TYR A 135 -7.51 8.91 5.24
N PRO A 136 -6.72 9.48 6.17
CA PRO A 136 -5.79 10.55 5.83
C PRO A 136 -4.73 10.09 4.81
N GLU A 137 -4.24 8.87 4.97
CA GLU A 137 -3.23 8.22 4.13
C GLU A 137 -3.83 7.85 2.77
N GLN A 138 -5.10 7.42 2.70
CA GLN A 138 -5.81 7.24 1.44
C GLN A 138 -5.93 8.57 0.68
N CYS A 139 -6.20 9.68 1.37
CA CYS A 139 -6.22 11.00 0.74
C CYS A 139 -4.83 11.37 0.20
N LEU A 140 -3.76 11.09 0.94
CA LEU A 140 -2.39 11.30 0.48
C LEU A 140 -2.07 10.48 -0.77
N VAL A 141 -2.36 9.16 -0.74
CA VAL A 141 -2.09 8.21 -1.84
C VAL A 141 -2.91 8.53 -3.10
N THR A 142 -4.12 9.06 -2.96
CA THR A 142 -4.98 9.38 -4.11
C THR A 142 -4.86 10.84 -4.57
N CYS A 143 -4.00 11.63 -3.93
CA CYS A 143 -3.97 13.09 -4.09
C CYS A 143 -5.34 13.75 -3.87
N SER A 144 -6.19 13.15 -3.03
CA SER A 144 -7.53 13.67 -2.74
C SER A 144 -7.48 14.74 -1.65
N LYS A 145 -8.41 15.70 -1.70
CA LYS A 145 -8.56 16.70 -0.65
C LYS A 145 -9.15 16.04 0.60
N TYR A 146 -8.62 16.36 1.77
CA TYR A 146 -9.21 15.92 3.03
C TYR A 146 -10.69 16.33 3.13
N GLY A 147 -11.52 15.44 3.64
CA GLY A 147 -12.98 15.58 3.65
C GLY A 147 -13.67 15.06 2.39
N THR A 148 -12.95 14.69 1.33
CA THR A 148 -13.56 14.04 0.16
C THR A 148 -13.37 12.53 0.20
N CYS A 149 -14.28 11.77 -0.43
CA CYS A 149 -14.09 10.33 -0.55
C CYS A 149 -13.09 10.03 -1.67
N PRO A 150 -11.97 9.34 -1.40
CA PRO A 150 -10.98 8.99 -2.41
C PRO A 150 -11.45 7.90 -3.38
N LYS A 151 -12.63 7.32 -3.15
CA LYS A 151 -13.20 6.19 -3.91
C LYS A 151 -14.43 6.56 -4.73
N CYS A 152 -15.18 7.58 -4.31
CA CYS A 152 -16.43 7.98 -4.99
C CYS A 152 -16.51 9.51 -5.10
N ARG A 153 -17.38 10.00 -5.99
CA ARG A 153 -17.58 11.43 -6.24
C ARG A 153 -18.55 12.11 -5.26
N HIS A 154 -18.90 11.47 -4.14
CA HIS A 154 -19.82 12.08 -3.17
C HIS A 154 -19.11 13.20 -2.39
N PRO A 155 -19.78 14.34 -2.15
CA PRO A 155 -19.25 15.41 -1.33
C PRO A 155 -19.15 14.97 0.14
N ALA A 156 -18.26 15.64 0.88
CA ALA A 156 -17.98 15.37 2.30
C ALA A 156 -19.24 15.25 3.17
N THR A 157 -20.22 16.11 2.87
CA THR A 157 -21.49 16.25 3.59
C THR A 157 -22.36 15.00 3.52
N ASP A 158 -22.14 14.14 2.54
CA ASP A 158 -22.99 12.99 2.24
C ASP A 158 -22.30 11.68 2.68
N LEU A 159 -21.14 11.76 3.34
CA LEU A 159 -20.41 10.60 3.87
C LEU A 159 -20.93 10.17 5.25
N GLU A 160 -21.69 11.02 5.95
CA GLU A 160 -22.34 10.67 7.22
C GLU A 160 -23.67 9.95 6.97
N ASN A 161 -23.62 8.62 6.81
CA ASN A 161 -24.77 7.80 7.19
C ASN A 161 -24.69 7.55 8.70
N LYS A 162 -25.50 8.26 9.49
CA LYS A 162 -25.77 7.95 10.92
C LYS A 162 -26.55 6.63 11.13
N ALA A 163 -26.47 5.70 10.18
CA ALA A 163 -27.23 4.46 10.16
C ALA A 163 -26.34 3.24 9.86
N ALA A 164 -25.21 3.13 10.56
CA ALA A 164 -24.42 1.90 10.62
C ALA A 164 -24.04 1.57 12.06
N GLY A 165 -25.03 1.66 12.96
CA GLY A 165 -25.15 0.72 14.07
C GLY A 165 -26.15 -0.35 13.66
N GLU A 166 -25.87 -1.61 13.99
CA GLU A 166 -26.77 -2.76 13.84
C GLU A 166 -27.06 -3.23 12.40
N LEU A 167 -26.27 -4.22 11.96
CA LEU A 167 -26.73 -5.53 11.46
C LEU A 167 -25.62 -6.18 10.61
N LEU A 168 -25.21 -7.38 11.07
CA LEU A 168 -24.28 -8.38 10.49
C LEU A 168 -22.78 -8.18 10.75
#